data_AF-A0AAJ6CTQ7-F1
#
_entry.id   AF-A0AAJ6CTQ7-F1
#
_cell.length_a   1.000
_cell.length_b   1.000
_cell.length_c   1.000
_cell.angle_alpha   90.00
_cell.angle_beta   90.00
_cell.angle_gamma   90.00
#
_symmetry.space_group_name_H-M   'P 1'
#
loop_
_entity.id
_entity.type
_entity.pdbx_description
1 polymer ?
#
loop_
_entity_poly.entity_id
_entity_poly.type
_entity_poly.pdbx_seq_one_letter_code
_entity_poly.pdbx_strand_id
1 'polypeptide(L)'
;MSTRRNPNSSSHKHERLHTLRHHPTLRWIDAKFVHRPRIYISQSLLAGLALVGILIAEDALTNGAVVAAVASSVAIVFFVPHSVASKPFRLIGGHVAAIAASLCTVGIMLLLPNAVATNQLMIHGLQGASLALVILFMTITNTEHAPAAGTALGLATSVPMNSVIFILSSALIISVVRIVLYRRLHNLI
;
A
#
# COMPACT_ATOMS: atom_id res chain seq x y z
N MET A 1 -46.47 2.64 -29.32
CA MET A 1 -45.48 1.57 -29.64
C MET A 1 -44.51 1.46 -28.47
N SER A 2 -44.84 0.65 -27.45
CA SER A 2 -44.06 0.52 -26.20
C SER A 2 -43.19 -0.73 -26.25
N THR A 3 -41.87 -0.56 -26.34
CA THR A 3 -40.90 -1.65 -26.28
C THR A 3 -40.86 -2.25 -24.87
N ARG A 4 -41.49 -3.42 -24.68
CA ARG A 4 -41.35 -4.22 -23.45
C ARG A 4 -39.90 -4.66 -23.29
N ARG A 5 -39.18 -4.11 -22.29
CA ARG A 5 -37.91 -4.69 -21.84
C ARG A 5 -38.19 -6.06 -21.24
N ASN A 6 -37.53 -7.08 -21.80
CA ASN A 6 -37.61 -8.44 -21.30
C ASN A 6 -36.92 -8.54 -19.93
N PRO A 7 -37.66 -8.78 -18.83
CA PRO A 7 -37.11 -8.81 -17.46
C PRO A 7 -36.14 -9.98 -17.22
N ASN A 8 -36.07 -10.96 -18.13
CA ASN A 8 -35.27 -12.17 -17.96
C ASN A 8 -33.78 -12.03 -18.33
N SER A 9 -33.33 -10.90 -18.90
CA SER A 9 -31.93 -10.78 -19.35
C SER A 9 -30.92 -10.46 -18.23
N SER A 10 -31.38 -9.88 -17.12
CA SER A 10 -30.53 -9.55 -15.96
C SER A 10 -30.36 -10.75 -15.02
N SER A 11 -31.42 -11.56 -14.85
CA SER A 11 -31.42 -12.77 -14.02
C SER A 11 -30.42 -13.81 -14.53
N HIS A 12 -30.45 -14.11 -15.84
CA HIS A 12 -29.55 -15.08 -16.45
C HIS A 12 -28.07 -14.69 -16.39
N LYS A 13 -27.74 -13.39 -16.38
CA LYS A 13 -26.35 -12.93 -16.22
C LYS A 13 -25.85 -13.13 -14.79
N HIS A 14 -26.68 -12.84 -13.79
CA HIS A 14 -26.34 -13.09 -12.38
C HIS A 14 -26.19 -14.59 -12.09
N GLU A 15 -27.06 -15.42 -12.67
CA GLU A 15 -27.02 -16.87 -12.47
C GLU A 15 -25.79 -17.52 -13.13
N ARG A 16 -25.39 -17.08 -14.34
CA ARG A 16 -24.13 -17.52 -14.98
C ARG A 16 -22.88 -17.10 -14.20
N LEU A 17 -22.88 -15.94 -13.56
CA LEU A 17 -21.76 -15.49 -12.73
C LEU A 17 -21.62 -16.34 -11.45
N HIS A 18 -22.74 -16.84 -10.91
CA HIS A 18 -22.71 -17.75 -9.76
C HIS A 18 -22.24 -19.16 -10.12
N THR A 19 -22.60 -19.70 -11.29
CA THR A 19 -22.20 -21.05 -11.70
C THR A 19 -20.73 -21.14 -12.13
N LEU A 20 -20.16 -20.07 -12.69
CA LEU A 20 -18.72 -20.00 -13.01
C LEU A 20 -17.81 -19.98 -11.76
N ARG A 21 -18.36 -19.73 -10.57
CA ARG A 21 -17.62 -19.73 -9.30
C ARG A 21 -17.19 -21.13 -8.84
N HIS A 22 -17.74 -22.19 -9.44
CA HIS A 22 -17.57 -23.58 -8.99
C HIS A 22 -16.67 -24.44 -9.88
N HIS A 23 -15.97 -23.89 -10.89
CA HIS A 23 -15.00 -24.67 -11.67
C HIS A 23 -13.69 -24.84 -10.87
N PRO A 24 -13.27 -26.07 -10.52
CA PRO A 24 -12.13 -26.32 -9.62
C PRO A 24 -10.79 -25.84 -10.18
N THR A 25 -10.67 -25.67 -11.51
CA THR A 25 -9.47 -25.19 -12.20
C THR A 25 -9.33 -23.67 -12.24
N LEU A 26 -10.40 -22.91 -11.93
CA LEU A 26 -10.40 -21.44 -11.94
C LEU A 26 -10.28 -20.82 -10.54
N ARG A 27 -10.05 -21.61 -9.48
CA ARG A 27 -9.97 -21.10 -8.09
C ARG A 27 -8.86 -20.05 -7.88
N TRP A 28 -7.81 -20.09 -8.70
CA TRP A 28 -6.65 -19.19 -8.61
C TRP A 28 -6.75 -17.95 -9.53
N ILE A 29 -7.71 -17.91 -10.46
CA ILE A 29 -7.85 -16.83 -11.44
C ILE A 29 -9.22 -16.16 -11.24
N ASP A 30 -9.22 -14.84 -11.03
CA ASP A 30 -10.46 -14.08 -10.84
C ASP A 30 -11.35 -14.17 -12.10
N ALA A 31 -12.61 -14.58 -11.92
CA ALA A 31 -13.60 -14.60 -13.00
C ALA A 31 -13.80 -13.22 -13.64
N LYS A 32 -13.62 -12.13 -12.89
CA LYS A 32 -13.67 -10.75 -13.40
C LYS A 32 -12.53 -10.48 -14.40
N PHE A 33 -11.35 -11.07 -14.19
CA PHE A 33 -10.22 -10.95 -15.12
C PHE A 33 -10.56 -11.53 -16.49
N VAL A 34 -11.19 -12.70 -16.53
CA VAL A 34 -11.59 -13.36 -17.79
C VAL A 34 -12.54 -12.48 -18.62
N HIS A 35 -13.43 -11.73 -17.96
CA HIS A 35 -14.42 -10.91 -18.64
C HIS A 35 -13.90 -9.50 -19.01
N ARG A 36 -12.94 -8.95 -18.26
CA ARG A 36 -12.42 -7.59 -18.44
C ARG A 36 -10.90 -7.49 -18.24
N PRO A 37 -10.08 -8.23 -18.99
CA PRO A 37 -8.63 -8.30 -18.75
C PRO A 37 -7.93 -6.95 -19.01
N ARG A 38 -8.49 -6.12 -19.90
CA ARG A 38 -7.95 -4.79 -20.23
C ARG A 38 -7.85 -3.87 -19.01
N ILE A 39 -8.79 -3.95 -18.07
CA ILE A 39 -8.77 -3.12 -16.86
C ILE A 39 -7.62 -3.57 -15.95
N TYR A 40 -7.47 -4.87 -15.73
CA TYR A 40 -6.38 -5.41 -14.92
C TYR A 40 -5.01 -5.06 -15.51
N ILE A 41 -4.82 -5.29 -16.81
CA ILE A 41 -3.53 -5.03 -17.47
C ILE A 41 -3.20 -3.54 -17.45
N SER A 42 -4.14 -2.68 -17.84
CA SER A 42 -3.89 -1.22 -17.88
C SER A 42 -3.62 -0.65 -16.49
N GLN A 43 -4.35 -1.09 -15.47
CA GLN A 43 -4.20 -0.58 -14.10
C GLN A 43 -2.91 -1.08 -13.44
N SER A 44 -2.53 -2.34 -13.68
CA SER A 44 -1.22 -2.87 -13.24
C SER A 44 -0.05 -2.19 -13.96
N LEU A 45 -0.16 -1.93 -15.26
CA LEU A 45 0.86 -1.18 -16.01
C LEU A 45 0.98 0.25 -15.48
N LEU A 46 -0.15 0.91 -15.21
CA LEU A 46 -0.18 2.26 -14.67
C LEU A 46 0.41 2.34 -13.26
N ALA A 47 0.17 1.32 -12.42
CA ALA A 47 0.84 1.18 -11.13
C ALA A 47 2.36 1.03 -11.28
N GLY A 48 2.80 0.15 -12.20
CA GLY A 48 4.23 -0.03 -12.49
C GLY A 48 4.89 1.25 -12.99
N LEU A 49 4.25 1.97 -13.93
CA LEU A 49 4.73 3.25 -14.43
C LEU A 49 4.77 4.33 -13.34
N ALA A 50 3.77 4.37 -12.46
CA ALA A 50 3.76 5.29 -11.33
C ALA A 50 4.93 5.02 -10.37
N LEU A 51 5.19 3.74 -10.05
CA LEU A 51 6.33 3.36 -9.21
C LEU A 51 7.67 3.68 -9.89
N VAL A 52 7.83 3.36 -11.18
CA VAL A 52 9.04 3.72 -11.94
C VAL A 52 9.25 5.24 -11.94
N GLY A 53 8.18 6.01 -12.16
CA GLY A 53 8.25 7.47 -12.11
C GLY A 53 8.70 8.00 -10.74
N ILE A 54 8.19 7.44 -9.65
CA ILE A 54 8.62 7.77 -8.28
C ILE A 54 10.11 7.45 -8.09
N LEU A 55 10.55 6.25 -8.47
CA LEU A 55 11.94 5.82 -8.29
C LEU A 55 12.94 6.59 -9.15
N ILE A 56 12.55 7.04 -10.35
CA ILE A 56 13.41 7.89 -11.20
C ILE A 56 13.45 9.33 -10.68
N ALA A 57 12.32 9.85 -10.20
CA ALA A 57 12.24 11.20 -9.66
C ALA A 57 13.05 11.37 -8.37
N GLU A 58 13.22 10.29 -7.62
CA GLU A 58 13.88 10.31 -6.32
C GLU A 58 15.22 9.55 -6.42
N ASP A 59 16.30 10.30 -6.65
CA ASP A 59 17.68 9.79 -6.67
C ASP A 59 18.20 9.52 -5.24
N ALA A 60 17.48 8.66 -4.51
CA ALA A 60 17.74 8.39 -3.10
C ALA A 60 18.14 6.93 -2.89
N LEU A 61 19.37 6.73 -2.41
CA LEU A 61 19.83 5.46 -1.81
C LEU A 61 19.03 5.20 -0.53
N THR A 62 17.87 4.55 -0.67
CA THR A 62 16.98 4.21 0.45
C THR A 62 17.00 2.70 0.75
N ASN A 63 16.60 2.35 1.97
CA ASN A 63 16.51 0.95 2.38
C ASN A 63 15.49 0.21 1.51
N GLY A 64 15.83 -1.01 1.04
CA GLY A 64 14.92 -1.84 0.24
C GLY A 64 13.57 -2.10 0.92
N ALA A 65 13.51 -2.12 2.25
CA ALA A 65 12.24 -2.21 2.99
C ALA A 65 11.36 -0.96 2.81
N VAL A 66 11.96 0.23 2.77
CA VAL A 66 11.25 1.50 2.51
C VAL A 66 10.75 1.52 1.06
N VAL A 67 11.59 1.12 0.11
CA VAL A 67 11.19 0.99 -1.31
C VAL A 67 10.02 0.01 -1.46
N ALA A 68 10.09 -1.15 -0.80
CA ALA A 68 9.01 -2.14 -0.81
C ALA A 68 7.72 -1.60 -0.18
N ALA A 69 7.81 -0.77 0.87
CA ALA A 69 6.67 -0.10 1.49
C ALA A 69 6.01 0.93 0.56
N VAL A 70 6.81 1.73 -0.16
CA VAL A 70 6.31 2.67 -1.17
C VAL A 70 5.67 1.90 -2.34
N ALA A 71 6.33 0.87 -2.86
CA ALA A 71 5.77 -0.01 -3.89
C ALA A 71 4.44 -0.64 -3.45
N SER A 72 4.34 -1.09 -2.20
CA SER A 72 3.10 -1.62 -1.63
C SER A 72 2.01 -0.54 -1.49
N SER A 73 2.38 0.72 -1.23
CA SER A 73 1.45 1.85 -1.22
C SER A 73 0.87 2.11 -2.61
N VAL A 74 1.71 2.07 -3.65
CA VAL A 74 1.27 2.12 -5.05
C VAL A 74 0.32 0.96 -5.33
N ALA A 75 0.71 -0.27 -4.95
CA ALA A 75 -0.11 -1.45 -5.18
C ALA A 75 -1.51 -1.32 -4.56
N ILE A 76 -1.64 -0.91 -3.29
CA ILE A 76 -2.95 -0.75 -2.64
C ILE A 76 -3.79 0.34 -3.32
N VAL A 77 -3.18 1.48 -3.65
CA VAL A 77 -3.87 2.58 -4.33
C VAL A 77 -4.40 2.18 -5.69
N PHE A 78 -3.66 1.36 -6.43
CA PHE A 78 -4.08 0.85 -7.72
C PHE A 78 -4.86 -0.46 -7.66
N PHE A 79 -4.82 -1.27 -6.60
CA PHE A 79 -5.63 -2.49 -6.49
C PHE A 79 -7.05 -2.19 -6.00
N VAL A 80 -7.14 -1.34 -4.97
CA VAL A 80 -8.37 -1.00 -4.27
C VAL A 80 -8.51 0.51 -4.10
N PRO A 81 -8.54 1.27 -5.21
CA PRO A 81 -8.58 2.73 -5.21
C PRO A 81 -9.72 3.33 -4.37
N HIS A 82 -10.87 2.65 -4.31
CA HIS A 82 -12.05 3.14 -3.58
C HIS A 82 -12.13 2.66 -2.12
N SER A 83 -11.13 1.92 -1.64
CA SER A 83 -11.11 1.48 -0.24
C SER A 83 -10.73 2.62 0.71
N VAL A 84 -11.04 2.42 2.00
CA VAL A 84 -10.60 3.32 3.07
C VAL A 84 -9.08 3.36 3.21
N ALA A 85 -8.39 2.23 2.98
CA ALA A 85 -6.94 2.11 3.07
C ALA A 85 -6.21 2.97 2.02
N SER A 86 -6.82 3.19 0.85
CA SER A 86 -6.24 4.02 -0.21
C SER A 86 -6.49 5.51 -0.05
N LYS A 87 -7.19 5.97 1.00
CA LYS A 87 -7.46 7.40 1.19
C LYS A 87 -6.15 8.17 1.40
N PRO A 88 -5.94 9.32 0.73
CA PRO A 88 -4.73 10.14 0.84
C PRO A 88 -4.32 10.44 2.29
N PHE A 89 -5.30 10.80 3.13
CA PHE A 89 -5.08 11.08 4.55
C PHE A 89 -4.48 9.90 5.31
N ARG A 90 -4.95 8.67 5.05
CA ARG A 90 -4.42 7.47 5.72
C ARG A 90 -3.07 7.07 5.16
N LEU A 91 -2.87 7.20 3.86
CA LEU A 91 -1.60 6.92 3.20
C LEU A 91 -0.48 7.80 3.76
N ILE A 92 -0.68 9.12 3.76
CA ILE A 92 0.32 10.08 4.28
C ILE A 92 0.44 9.92 5.79
N GLY A 93 -0.69 9.87 6.51
CA GLY A 93 -0.71 9.73 7.96
C GLY A 93 -0.02 8.47 8.48
N GLY A 94 -0.18 7.35 7.78
CA GLY A 94 0.47 6.09 8.14
C GLY A 94 1.99 6.18 7.99
N HIS A 95 2.50 6.76 6.90
CA HIS A 95 3.95 6.96 6.73
C HIS A 95 4.52 7.99 7.73
N VAL A 96 3.75 9.01 8.10
CA VAL A 96 4.12 9.94 9.20
C VAL A 96 4.18 9.19 10.54
N ALA A 97 3.20 8.33 10.83
CA ALA A 97 3.19 7.47 12.02
C ALA A 97 4.39 6.51 12.04
N ALA A 98 4.79 5.98 10.87
CA ALA A 98 5.97 5.13 10.74
C ALA A 98 7.25 5.89 11.09
N ILE A 99 7.43 7.10 10.56
CA ILE A 99 8.59 7.95 10.88
C ILE A 99 8.62 8.26 12.38
N ALA A 100 7.48 8.61 12.99
CA ALA A 100 7.39 8.87 14.42
C ALA A 100 7.75 7.63 15.26
N ALA A 101 7.27 6.45 14.88
CA ALA A 101 7.59 5.19 15.54
C ALA A 101 9.10 4.87 15.44
N SER A 102 9.70 5.04 14.26
CA SER A 102 11.13 4.82 14.06
C SER A 102 12.00 5.83 14.80
N LEU A 103 11.58 7.10 14.90
CA LEU A 103 12.27 8.10 15.72
C LEU A 103 12.29 7.70 17.20
N CYS A 104 11.20 7.11 17.70
CA CYS A 104 11.15 6.59 19.08
C CYS A 104 12.20 5.47 19.29
N THR A 105 12.26 4.48 18.40
CA THR A 105 13.19 3.36 18.54
C THR A 105 14.65 3.76 18.32
N VAL A 106 14.92 4.65 17.36
CA VAL A 106 16.26 5.23 17.16
C VAL A 106 16.66 6.09 18.35
N GLY A 107 15.73 6.85 18.95
CA GLY A 107 15.97 7.59 20.19
C GLY A 107 16.41 6.68 21.34
N ILE A 108 15.72 5.55 21.54
CA ILE A 108 16.12 4.54 22.54
C ILE A 108 17.50 3.95 22.22
N MET A 109 17.78 3.68 20.95
CA MET A 109 19.08 3.17 20.50
C MET A 109 20.23 4.14 20.83
N LEU A 110 20.00 5.45 20.66
CA LEU A 110 20.97 6.50 20.99
C LEU A 110 21.20 6.64 22.51
N LEU A 111 20.22 6.29 23.34
CA LEU A 111 20.36 6.29 24.80
C LEU A 111 21.14 5.07 25.33
N LEU A 112 21.20 3.98 24.56
CA LEU A 112 21.82 2.70 24.95
C LEU A 112 22.84 2.19 23.90
N PRO A 113 23.81 3.02 23.46
CA PRO A 113 24.64 2.70 22.28
C PRO A 113 25.50 1.45 22.48
N ASN A 114 26.09 1.26 23.67
CA ASN A 114 26.94 0.11 23.98
C ASN A 114 26.16 -1.21 24.01
N ALA A 115 24.93 -1.18 24.53
CA ALA A 115 24.08 -2.36 24.62
C ALA A 115 23.58 -2.77 23.23
N VAL A 116 23.22 -1.81 22.38
CA VAL A 116 22.76 -2.09 21.01
C VAL A 116 23.91 -2.52 20.10
N ALA A 117 25.07 -1.87 20.18
CA ALA A 117 26.22 -2.19 19.31
C ALA A 117 26.74 -3.62 19.49
N THR A 118 26.56 -4.20 20.68
CA THR A 118 27.08 -5.53 21.03
C THR A 118 26.05 -6.64 20.92
N ASN A 119 24.75 -6.33 20.76
CA ASN A 119 23.67 -7.31 20.85
C ASN A 119 22.67 -7.20 19.69
N GLN A 120 22.80 -8.10 18.71
CA GLN A 120 21.88 -8.23 17.58
C GLN A 120 20.43 -8.49 18.00
N LEU A 121 20.21 -9.19 19.12
CA LEU A 121 18.86 -9.42 19.65
C LEU A 121 18.19 -8.10 20.04
N MET A 122 18.94 -7.13 20.54
CA MET A 122 18.40 -5.81 20.87
C MET A 122 18.03 -5.03 19.62
N ILE A 123 18.81 -5.12 18.54
CA ILE A 123 18.48 -4.49 17.25
C ILE A 123 17.17 -5.07 16.70
N HIS A 124 17.04 -6.39 16.65
CA HIS A 124 15.80 -7.04 16.18
C HIS A 124 14.61 -6.77 17.11
N GLY A 125 14.84 -6.70 18.43
CA GLY A 125 13.84 -6.28 19.40
C GLY A 125 13.33 -4.86 19.15
N LEU A 126 14.22 -3.91 18.87
CA LEU A 126 13.86 -2.53 18.52
C LEU A 126 13.15 -2.44 17.16
N GLN A 127 13.51 -3.26 16.19
CA GLN A 127 12.78 -3.38 14.92
C GLN A 127 11.34 -3.87 15.16
N GLY A 128 11.16 -4.92 15.98
CA GLY A 128 9.84 -5.41 16.38
C GLY A 128 9.04 -4.36 17.16
N ALA A 129 9.70 -3.60 18.05
CA ALA A 129 9.08 -2.50 18.78
C ALA A 129 8.64 -1.37 17.85
N SER A 130 9.43 -1.02 16.82
CA SER A 130 9.07 -0.02 15.81
C SER A 130 7.79 -0.44 15.06
N LEU A 131 7.70 -1.72 14.68
CA LEU A 131 6.51 -2.29 14.05
C LEU A 131 5.28 -2.23 14.99
N ALA A 132 5.45 -2.57 16.27
CA ALA A 132 4.36 -2.49 17.24
C ALA A 132 3.89 -1.04 17.47
N LEU A 133 4.83 -0.10 17.57
CA LEU A 133 4.55 1.32 17.76
C LEU A 133 3.83 1.93 16.56
N VAL A 134 4.22 1.63 15.32
CA VAL A 134 3.50 2.16 14.15
C VAL A 134 2.08 1.62 14.06
N ILE A 135 1.85 0.35 14.41
CA ILE A 135 0.50 -0.22 14.47
C ILE A 135 -0.33 0.57 15.50
N LEU A 136 0.22 0.80 16.70
CA LEU A 136 -0.44 1.59 17.75
C LEU A 136 -0.71 3.03 17.31
N PHE A 137 0.26 3.71 16.69
CA PHE A 137 0.09 5.09 16.25
C PHE A 137 -0.97 5.19 15.15
N MET A 138 -0.95 4.29 14.17
CA MET A 138 -1.97 4.26 13.11
C MET A 138 -3.38 3.98 13.65
N THR A 139 -3.52 3.08 14.63
CA THR A 139 -4.84 2.79 15.24
C THR A 139 -5.36 3.95 16.09
N ILE A 140 -4.50 4.62 16.87
CA ILE A 140 -4.88 5.80 17.65
C ILE A 140 -5.26 6.97 16.74
N THR A 141 -4.54 7.17 15.64
CA THR A 141 -4.75 8.32 14.73
C THR A 141 -5.74 8.05 13.59
N ASN A 142 -6.30 6.84 13.48
CA ASN A 142 -7.18 6.42 12.38
C ASN A 142 -6.52 6.60 11.00
N THR A 143 -5.21 6.33 10.94
CA THR A 143 -4.37 6.43 9.74
C THR A 143 -3.89 5.07 9.26
N GLU A 144 -4.75 4.03 9.37
CA GLU A 144 -4.34 2.68 9.02
C GLU A 144 -3.96 2.58 7.55
N HIS A 145 -2.66 2.38 7.32
CA HIS A 145 -2.06 2.18 6.01
C HIS A 145 -0.99 1.10 6.13
N ALA A 146 -1.40 -0.15 5.92
CA ALA A 146 -0.55 -1.33 6.15
C ALA A 146 0.87 -1.24 5.56
N PRO A 147 1.11 -0.66 4.36
CA PRO A 147 2.46 -0.50 3.84
C PRO A 147 3.41 0.31 4.73
N ALA A 148 2.89 1.24 5.54
CA ALA A 148 3.70 2.04 6.46
C ALA A 148 4.42 1.21 7.53
N ALA A 149 3.94 -0.01 7.81
CA ALA A 149 4.65 -0.97 8.65
C ALA A 149 6.04 -1.32 8.08
N GLY A 150 6.15 -1.46 6.75
CA GLY A 150 7.43 -1.68 6.08
C GLY A 150 8.37 -0.48 6.19
N THR A 151 7.82 0.73 6.13
CA THR A 151 8.57 1.97 6.36
C THR A 151 9.14 2.03 7.77
N ALA A 152 8.33 1.72 8.79
CA ALA A 152 8.76 1.72 10.18
C ALA A 152 9.86 0.70 10.46
N LEU A 153 9.81 -0.47 9.82
CA LEU A 153 10.86 -1.47 9.88
C LEU A 153 12.13 -1.01 9.14
N GLY A 154 11.98 -0.43 7.95
CA GLY A 154 13.11 0.05 7.14
C GLY A 154 13.88 1.21 7.76
N LEU A 155 13.22 1.99 8.63
CA LEU A 155 13.79 3.12 9.36
C LEU A 155 14.13 2.81 10.83
N ALA A 156 13.84 1.60 11.32
CA ALA A 156 13.93 1.27 12.74
C ALA A 156 15.32 1.46 13.38
N THR A 157 16.38 1.40 12.57
CA THR A 157 17.78 1.54 13.01
C THR A 157 18.40 2.89 12.66
N SER A 158 17.84 3.62 11.69
CA SER A 158 18.29 4.96 11.32
C SER A 158 17.21 5.70 10.53
N VAL A 159 17.08 7.01 10.78
CA VAL A 159 16.11 7.88 10.09
C VAL A 159 16.87 8.96 9.31
N PRO A 160 17.53 8.61 8.18
CA PRO A 160 18.22 9.61 7.37
C PRO A 160 17.22 10.53 6.66
N MET A 161 17.57 11.80 6.52
CA MET A 161 16.70 12.81 5.88
C MET A 161 16.35 12.46 4.45
N ASN A 162 17.26 11.83 3.69
CA ASN A 162 16.98 11.41 2.32
C ASN A 162 15.83 10.38 2.26
N SER A 163 15.78 9.42 3.19
CA SER A 163 14.66 8.47 3.26
C SER A 163 13.36 9.14 3.67
N VAL A 164 13.40 10.08 4.62
CA VAL A 164 12.19 10.82 5.06
C VAL A 164 11.61 11.64 3.91
N ILE A 165 12.47 12.37 3.19
CA ILE A 165 12.06 13.13 2.00
C ILE A 165 11.45 12.17 0.99
N PHE A 166 12.13 11.07 0.66
CA PHE A 166 11.66 10.04 -0.27
C PHE A 166 10.27 9.52 0.10
N ILE A 167 10.07 9.11 1.36
CA ILE A 167 8.79 8.57 1.85
C ILE A 167 7.66 9.60 1.70
N LEU A 168 7.90 10.84 2.13
CA LEU A 168 6.87 11.87 2.14
C LEU A 168 6.54 12.39 0.74
N SER A 169 7.55 12.59 -0.12
CA SER A 169 7.33 12.97 -1.53
C SER A 169 6.64 11.85 -2.29
N SER A 170 7.07 10.61 -2.12
CA SER A 170 6.40 9.43 -2.69
C SER A 170 4.94 9.36 -2.23
N ALA A 171 4.67 9.49 -0.93
CA ALA A 171 3.32 9.46 -0.39
C ALA A 171 2.42 10.57 -0.95
N LEU A 172 2.97 11.77 -1.13
CA LEU A 172 2.30 12.90 -1.75
C LEU A 172 2.01 12.63 -3.23
N ILE A 173 3.00 12.18 -4.01
CA ILE A 173 2.85 11.86 -5.43
C ILE A 173 1.78 10.79 -5.62
N ILE A 174 1.82 9.70 -4.86
CA ILE A 174 0.82 8.63 -4.93
C ILE A 174 -0.58 9.17 -4.59
N SER A 175 -0.68 10.03 -3.57
CA SER A 175 -1.94 10.66 -3.19
C SER A 175 -2.52 11.53 -4.30
N VAL A 176 -1.68 12.34 -4.96
CA VAL A 176 -2.08 13.17 -6.11
C VAL A 176 -2.50 12.30 -7.29
N VAL A 177 -1.69 11.30 -7.65
CA VAL A 177 -1.99 10.35 -8.73
C VAL A 177 -3.34 9.70 -8.48
N ARG A 178 -3.60 9.23 -7.25
CA ARG A 178 -4.90 8.64 -6.89
C ARG A 178 -6.04 9.62 -7.10
N ILE A 179 -5.90 10.88 -6.66
CA ILE A 179 -6.97 11.88 -6.78
C ILE A 179 -7.28 12.15 -8.26
N VAL A 180 -6.24 12.33 -9.09
CA VAL A 180 -6.39 12.59 -10.53
C VAL A 180 -7.01 11.39 -11.25
N LEU A 181 -6.57 10.17 -10.92
CA LEU A 181 -7.04 8.95 -11.57
C LEU A 181 -8.28 8.33 -10.90
N TYR A 182 -8.80 8.91 -9.81
CA TYR A 182 -9.83 8.29 -8.97
C TYR A 182 -11.04 7.79 -9.77
N ARG A 183 -11.50 8.58 -10.75
CA ARG A 183 -12.65 8.24 -11.60
C ARG A 183 -12.36 7.19 -12.68
N ARG A 184 -11.09 6.91 -12.96
CA ARG A 184 -10.62 5.99 -14.02
C ARG A 184 -10.23 4.63 -13.46
N LEU A 185 -9.87 4.54 -12.19
CA LEU A 185 -9.47 3.28 -11.55
C LEU A 185 -10.71 2.45 -11.17
N HIS A 186 -10.55 1.13 -11.12
CA HIS A 186 -11.58 0.19 -10.70
C HIS A 186 -11.06 -0.69 -9.56
N ASN A 187 -11.95 -1.18 -8.68
CA ASN A 187 -11.51 -2.17 -7.69
C ASN A 187 -11.23 -3.51 -8.40
N LEU A 188 -10.03 -4.05 -8.21
CA LEU A 188 -9.58 -5.30 -8.83
C LEU A 188 -9.88 -6.54 -7.97
N ILE A 189 -10.23 -6.35 -6.69
CA ILE A 189 -10.71 -7.40 -5.77
C ILE A 189 -12.21 -7.26 -5.52
#